data_AF-X0Y8Z6-F1
#
_entry.id   AF-X0Y8Z6-F1
#
_cell.length_a   1.000
_cell.length_b   1.000
_cell.length_c   1.000
_cell.angle_alpha   90.00
_cell.angle_beta   90.00
_cell.angle_gamma   90.00
#
_symmetry.space_group_name_H-M   'P 1'
#
loop_
_entity.id
_entity.type
_entity.pdbx_description
1 polymer ?
#
loop_
_entity_poly.entity_id
_entity_poly.type
_entity_poly.pdbx_seq_one_letter_code
_entity_poly.pdbx_strand_id
1 'polypeptide(L)' 'MAARGDAYDGDVIDIGSRLELFVDDWLIGRMSEGLSLKLHSPRMAETVLRFNERPWEGPHGTWVTIVNDDGQG' A
#
# COMPACT_ATOMS: atom_id res chain seq x y z
N MET A 1 -18.43 23.95 22.72
CA MET A 1 -17.72 22.77 23.27
C MET A 1 -16.62 22.39 22.30
N ALA A 2 -15.37 22.69 22.63
CA ALA A 2 -14.22 22.31 21.81
C ALA A 2 -13.79 20.89 22.20
N ALA A 3 -13.71 19.98 21.24
CA ALA A 3 -13.08 18.69 21.44
C ALA A 3 -11.59 18.94 21.76
N ARG A 4 -11.15 18.53 22.95
CA ARG A 4 -9.72 18.42 23.26
C ARG A 4 -9.16 17.37 22.28
N GLY A 5 -8.29 17.80 21.39
CA GLY A 5 -7.41 16.86 20.69
C GLY A 5 -6.42 16.35 21.72
N ASP A 6 -6.50 15.07 22.03
CA ASP A 6 -5.50 14.42 22.87
C ASP A 6 -4.13 14.58 22.17
N ALA A 7 -3.15 15.13 22.89
CA ALA A 7 -1.83 15.37 22.36
C ALA A 7 -1.12 14.03 22.19
N TYR A 8 -0.68 13.75 20.97
CA TYR A 8 0.18 12.60 20.67
C TYR A 8 1.53 12.81 21.33
N ASP A 9 1.88 11.91 22.26
CA ASP A 9 3.13 11.91 23.05
C ASP A 9 4.35 11.35 22.26
N GLY A 10 4.21 11.18 20.94
CA GLY A 10 5.28 10.73 20.06
C GLY A 10 5.97 11.93 19.40
N ASP A 11 7.31 11.90 19.36
CA ASP A 11 8.08 12.85 18.58
C ASP A 11 7.53 12.93 17.15
N VAL A 12 7.26 14.16 16.68
CA VAL A 12 6.81 14.38 15.30
C VAL A 12 7.89 13.89 14.35
N ILE A 13 7.57 12.87 13.56
CA ILE A 13 8.49 12.26 12.60
C ILE A 13 8.57 13.15 11.35
N ASP A 14 9.79 13.61 11.01
CA ASP A 14 10.05 14.31 9.75
C ASP A 14 10.10 13.34 8.57
N ILE A 15 9.11 13.42 7.69
CA ILE A 15 9.02 12.60 6.47
C ILE A 15 9.65 13.28 5.24
N GLY A 16 9.96 14.59 5.32
CA GLY A 16 10.44 15.39 4.20
C GLY A 16 9.53 15.28 2.96
N SER A 17 10.12 14.92 1.82
CA SER A 17 9.43 14.76 0.52
C SER A 17 9.21 13.30 0.11
N ARG A 18 9.33 12.35 1.05
CA ARG A 18 9.20 10.92 0.75
C ARG A 18 7.74 10.56 0.46
N LEU A 19 7.54 9.69 -0.52
CA LEU A 19 6.25 9.02 -0.73
C LEU A 19 6.33 7.65 -0.07
N GLU A 20 5.50 7.43 0.94
CA GLU A 20 5.40 6.15 1.65
C GLU A 20 4.05 5.48 1.38
N LEU A 21 4.06 4.15 1.38
CA LEU A 21 2.85 3.35 1.20
C LEU A 21 2.19 3.15 2.57
N PHE A 22 0.86 3.20 2.63
CA PHE A 22 0.06 2.92 3.82
C PHE A 22 -0.06 1.40 4.06
N VAL A 23 1.06 0.75 4.36
CA VAL A 23 1.11 -0.70 4.59
C VAL A 23 1.10 -1.08 6.07
N ASP A 24 1.36 -0.11 6.95
CA ASP A 24 1.35 -0.24 8.41
C ASP A 24 0.70 0.99 9.07
N ASP A 25 0.72 1.02 10.40
CA ASP A 25 0.13 2.09 11.22
C ASP A 25 1.16 3.09 11.79
N TRP A 26 2.43 2.99 11.40
CA TRP A 26 3.50 3.78 11.99
C TRP A 26 3.32 5.29 11.82
N LEU A 27 2.85 5.71 10.66
CA LEU A 27 2.56 7.12 10.36
C LEU A 27 1.09 7.51 10.62
N ILE A 28 0.30 6.64 11.25
CA ILE A 28 -1.11 6.88 11.53
C ILE A 28 -1.26 7.48 12.94
N GLY A 29 -1.56 8.78 12.99
CA GLY A 29 -1.84 9.45 14.28
C GLY A 29 -3.08 8.88 14.98
N ARG A 30 -4.19 8.64 14.27
CA ARG A 30 -5.42 8.12 14.88
C ARG A 30 -6.10 7.07 14.03
N MET A 31 -6.59 6.02 14.69
CA MET A 31 -7.68 5.20 14.18
C MET A 31 -8.96 5.47 14.97
N SER A 32 -10.05 5.78 14.28
CA SER A 32 -11.38 5.91 14.87
C SER A 32 -12.11 4.57 14.84
N GLU A 33 -13.18 4.47 15.63
CA GLU A 33 -14.03 3.28 15.62
C GLU A 33 -14.56 2.98 14.20
N GLY A 34 -14.46 1.72 13.78
CA GLY A 34 -14.82 1.27 12.43
C GLY A 34 -13.75 1.47 11.35
N LEU A 35 -12.61 2.10 11.65
CA LEU A 35 -11.48 2.17 10.72
C LEU A 35 -10.56 0.97 10.90
N SER A 36 -10.14 0.35 9.79
CA SER A 36 -9.14 -0.71 9.79
C SER A 36 -8.25 -0.63 8.55
N LEU A 37 -6.98 -1.03 8.71
CA LEU A 37 -6.12 -1.33 7.59
C LEU A 37 -6.56 -2.67 6.98
N LYS A 38 -6.73 -2.68 5.67
CA LYS A 38 -7.18 -3.87 4.94
C LYS A 38 -6.21 -4.20 3.83
N LEU A 39 -5.57 -5.36 3.95
CA LEU A 39 -4.84 -5.94 2.83
C LEU A 39 -5.86 -6.43 1.79
N HIS A 40 -5.75 -5.91 0.57
CA HIS A 40 -6.59 -6.36 -0.53
C HIS A 40 -6.06 -7.70 -1.04
N SER A 41 -6.87 -8.76 -0.91
CA SER A 41 -6.55 -10.05 -1.51
C SER A 41 -6.53 -9.93 -3.04
N PRO A 42 -5.59 -10.61 -3.72
CA PRO A 42 -5.62 -10.72 -5.17
C PRO A 42 -6.97 -11.27 -5.62
N ARG A 43 -7.57 -10.61 -6.62
CA ARG A 43 -8.75 -11.17 -7.31
C ARG A 43 -8.26 -11.92 -8.53
N MET A 44 -8.77 -13.14 -8.72
CA MET A 44 -8.47 -13.91 -9.92
C MET A 44 -8.94 -13.12 -11.14
N ALA A 45 -7.99 -12.68 -11.95
CA ALA A 45 -8.22 -11.76 -13.06
C ALA A 45 -7.80 -12.37 -14.41
N GLU A 46 -7.74 -13.71 -14.50
CA GLU A 46 -7.36 -14.56 -15.64
C GLU A 46 -6.04 -14.17 -16.33
N THR A 47 -5.97 -12.97 -16.90
CA THR A 47 -4.75 -12.34 -17.40
C THR A 47 -4.06 -11.51 -16.30
N VAL A 48 -2.92 -11.98 -15.81
CA VAL A 48 -2.14 -11.31 -14.73
C VAL A 48 -1.16 -10.28 -15.29
N LEU A 49 -0.61 -10.50 -16.49
CA LEU A 49 0.37 -9.62 -17.13
C LEU A 49 0.03 -9.44 -18.61
N ARG A 50 0.11 -8.19 -19.07
CA ARG A 50 0.00 -7.76 -20.46
C ARG A 50 1.21 -6.91 -20.77
N PHE A 51 1.87 -7.18 -21.88
CA PHE A 51 3.09 -6.48 -22.26
C PHE A 51 2.85 -5.68 -23.53
N ASN A 52 3.48 -4.51 -23.60
CA ASN A 52 3.53 -3.67 -24.81
C ASN A 52 2.15 -3.13 -25.22
N GLU A 53 1.20 -3.04 -24.28
CA GLU A 53 -0.14 -2.48 -24.58
C GLU A 53 -0.12 -0.95 -24.62
N ARG A 54 0.86 -0.34 -23.96
CA ARG A 54 0.98 1.12 -23.86
C ARG A 54 2.29 1.62 -24.48
N PRO A 55 2.28 2.79 -25.14
CA PRO A 55 3.42 3.29 -25.91
C PRO A 55 4.67 3.60 -25.06
N TRP A 56 4.55 3.69 -23.74
CA TRP A 56 5.66 3.94 -22.82
C TRP A 56 6.31 2.66 -22.26
N GLU A 57 5.75 1.48 -22.53
CA GLU A 57 6.27 0.21 -21.97
C GLU A 57 7.51 -0.31 -22.72
N GLY A 58 7.69 0.11 -23.99
CA GLY A 58 8.82 -0.30 -24.82
C GLY A 58 8.84 -1.81 -25.14
N PRO A 59 9.74 -2.30 -26.00
CA PRO A 59 9.70 -3.68 -26.50
C PRO A 59 10.38 -4.73 -25.59
N HIS A 60 10.99 -4.33 -24.46
CA HIS A 60 11.92 -5.16 -23.70
C HIS A 60 11.43 -5.55 -22.29
N GLY A 61 10.15 -5.33 -21.96
CA GLY A 61 9.57 -5.58 -20.63
C GLY A 61 9.17 -7.02 -20.32
N THR A 62 9.63 -8.02 -21.07
CA THR A 62 9.04 -9.37 -21.09
C THR A 62 9.67 -10.38 -20.12
N TRP A 63 10.70 -10.03 -19.35
CA TRP A 63 11.28 -10.94 -18.37
C TRP A 63 10.49 -10.91 -17.06
N VAL A 64 9.76 -11.99 -16.77
CA VAL A 64 9.00 -12.13 -15.53
C VAL A 64 9.24 -13.49 -14.88
N THR A 65 9.21 -13.51 -13.56
CA THR A 65 9.26 -14.72 -12.75
C THR A 65 7.99 -14.80 -11.93
N ILE A 66 7.26 -15.90 -12.07
CA ILE A 66 6.07 -16.20 -11.28
C ILE A 66 6.55 -16.97 -10.04
N VAL A 67 6.31 -16.40 -8.86
CA VAL A 67 6.55 -17.09 -7.59
C VAL A 67 5.19 -17.53 -7.08
N ASN A 68 4.99 -18.84 -6.97
CA ASN A 68 3.82 -19.39 -6.31
C ASN A 68 4.11 -19.45 -4.81
N ASP A 69 3.24 -18.83 -4.04
CA ASP A 69 3.18 -18.97 -2.60
C ASP A 69 1.91 -19.77 -2.36
N ASP A 70 2.03 -21.01 -1.86
CA ASP A 70 0.97 -22.03 -1.83
C ASP A 70 -0.20 -21.71 -0.86
N GLY A 71 -0.56 -20.44 -0.72
CA GLY A 71 -1.69 -19.94 0.04
C GLY A 71 -1.48 -19.86 1.54
N GLN A 72 -0.24 -19.93 2.02
CA GLN A 72 0.07 -19.87 3.46
C GLN A 72 0.19 -18.41 3.91
N GLY A 73 -0.97 -17.77 4.11
CA GLY A 73 -1.12 -16.46 4.74
C GLY A 73 -2.01 -16.52 5.98
#